data_AF-A0A2V3JKD4-F1
#
_entry.id   AF-A0A2V3JKD4-F1
#
_cell.length_a   1.000
_cell.length_b   1.000
_cell.length_c   1.000
_cell.angle_alpha   90.00
_cell.angle_beta   90.00
_cell.angle_gamma   90.00
#
_symmetry.space_group_name_H-M   'P 1'
#
loop_
_entity.id
_entity.type
_entity.pdbx_description
1 polymer ?
#
loop_
_entity_poly.entity_id
_entity_poly.type
_entity_poly.pdbx_seq_one_letter_code
_entity_poly.pdbx_strand_id
1 'polypeptide(L)'
;MAGDVVCGIMVKNLIESLKSVISGHDEVIAAYLYGSAVQGGAGMRADSDIDVGILLADDTAPDYRYAVRMAGEIQSKCHLTRDVDLRVLNRRPVRFLNQILRYGELVFVRDEKKRVEFETGVLKEYLDFKPFLRVYDRMRRRRLIYGD
;
A
#
# COMPACT_ATOMS: atom_id res chain seq x y z
N MET A 1 6.06 -7.17 25.48
CA MET A 1 5.80 -5.95 26.27
C MET A 1 6.78 -4.82 25.92
N ALA A 2 8.11 -4.98 26.02
CA ALA A 2 9.06 -3.94 25.58
C ALA A 2 9.31 -3.93 24.05
N GLY A 3 9.33 -5.10 23.39
CA GLY A 3 9.54 -5.20 21.94
C GLY A 3 8.40 -4.61 21.10
N ASP A 4 7.16 -4.81 21.55
CA ASP A 4 5.96 -4.33 20.83
C ASP A 4 5.84 -2.79 20.86
N VAL A 5 6.24 -2.18 21.98
CA VAL A 5 6.24 -0.71 22.16
C VAL A 5 7.30 -0.04 21.30
N VAL A 6 8.50 -0.62 21.21
CA VAL A 6 9.59 -0.10 20.36
C VAL A 6 9.22 -0.19 18.88
N CYS A 7 8.58 -1.28 18.46
CA CYS A 7 8.08 -1.36 17.09
C CYS A 7 6.99 -0.32 16.81
N GLY A 8 6.05 -0.13 17.74
CA GLY A 8 4.98 0.86 17.57
C GLY A 8 5.49 2.29 17.42
N ILE A 9 6.58 2.65 18.12
CA ILE A 9 7.24 3.96 18.01
C ILE A 9 7.94 4.09 16.64
N MET A 10 8.59 3.03 16.17
CA MET A 10 9.30 3.02 14.89
C MET A 10 8.35 3.21 13.70
N VAL A 11 7.19 2.53 13.73
CA VAL A 11 6.14 2.67 12.71
C VAL A 11 5.57 4.10 12.70
N LYS A 12 5.31 4.69 13.87
CA LYS A 12 4.80 6.08 13.96
C LYS A 12 5.78 7.09 13.39
N ASN A 13 7.07 6.97 13.70
CA ASN A 13 8.09 7.86 13.16
C ASN A 13 8.22 7.72 11.63
N LEU A 14 8.08 6.51 11.11
CA LEU A 14 8.04 6.28 9.67
C LEU A 14 6.82 6.95 9.03
N ILE A 15 5.63 6.78 9.61
CA ILE A 15 4.39 7.38 9.10
C ILE A 15 4.50 8.91 9.04
N GLU A 16 5.01 9.55 10.10
CA GLU A 16 5.21 11.01 10.09
C GLU A 16 6.24 11.45 9.05
N SER A 17 7.31 10.66 8.86
CA SER A 17 8.33 10.95 7.85
C SER A 17 7.76 10.83 6.44
N LEU A 18 7.00 9.76 6.16
CA LEU A 18 6.30 9.55 4.90
C LEU A 18 5.30 10.69 4.63
N LYS A 19 4.49 11.02 5.63
CA LYS A 19 3.49 12.09 5.56
C LYS A 19 4.12 13.43 5.22
N SER A 20 5.27 13.76 5.82
CA SER A 20 6.02 14.98 5.53
C SER A 20 6.39 15.09 4.04
N VAL A 21 6.95 14.03 3.45
CA VAL A 21 7.32 14.01 2.03
C VAL A 21 6.07 14.05 1.14
N ILE A 22 5.09 13.17 1.40
CA ILE A 22 3.89 13.00 0.57
C ILE A 22 3.03 14.26 0.56
N SER A 23 2.95 14.99 1.69
CA SER A 23 2.16 16.23 1.77
C SER A 23 2.64 17.34 0.84
N GLY A 24 3.89 17.28 0.38
CA GLY A 24 4.44 18.21 -0.62
C GLY A 24 4.00 17.93 -2.06
N HIS A 25 3.28 16.83 -2.30
CA HIS A 25 2.75 16.45 -3.62
C HIS A 25 1.23 16.67 -3.63
N ASP A 26 0.78 17.74 -4.29
CA ASP A 26 -0.61 18.20 -4.28
C ASP A 26 -1.57 17.28 -5.03
N GLU A 27 -1.04 16.52 -5.98
CA GLU A 27 -1.73 15.50 -6.74
C GLU A 27 -2.08 14.26 -5.89
N VAL A 28 -1.47 14.06 -4.72
CA VAL A 28 -1.77 12.90 -3.87
C VAL A 28 -3.03 13.17 -3.03
N ILE A 29 -4.05 12.34 -3.24
CA ILE A 29 -5.29 12.33 -2.46
C ILE A 29 -5.10 11.60 -1.14
N ALA A 30 -4.50 10.42 -1.18
CA ALA A 30 -4.32 9.56 -0.01
C ALA A 30 -3.10 8.67 -0.19
N ALA A 31 -2.50 8.26 0.92
CA ALA A 31 -1.40 7.30 0.94
C ALA A 31 -1.60 6.23 2.02
N TYR A 32 -1.19 5.00 1.70
CA TYR A 32 -1.30 3.83 2.54
C TYR A 32 0.06 3.16 2.68
N LEU A 33 0.45 2.82 3.90
CA LEU A 33 1.54 1.90 4.16
C LEU A 33 0.94 0.50 4.18
N TYR A 34 1.50 -0.47 3.46
CA TYR A 34 0.98 -1.83 3.43
C TYR A 34 2.10 -2.86 3.44
N GLY A 35 1.74 -4.12 3.18
CA GLY A 35 2.69 -5.20 3.01
C GLY A 35 3.22 -5.74 4.34
N SER A 36 4.36 -6.42 4.26
CA SER A 36 4.91 -7.18 5.38
C SER A 36 5.34 -6.30 6.55
N ALA A 37 5.63 -5.02 6.30
CA ALA A 37 5.93 -4.02 7.32
C ALA A 37 4.75 -3.76 8.27
N VAL A 38 3.52 -3.87 7.77
CA VAL A 38 2.28 -3.63 8.54
C VAL A 38 1.69 -4.95 9.05
N GLN A 39 1.89 -6.03 8.29
CA GLN A 39 1.24 -7.30 8.53
C GLN A 39 2.10 -8.26 9.37
N GLY A 40 2.01 -8.12 10.69
CA GLY A 40 2.56 -9.09 11.64
C GLY A 40 2.66 -8.51 13.04
N GLY A 41 1.90 -9.06 13.99
CA GLY A 41 1.92 -8.65 15.41
C GLY A 41 3.27 -8.80 16.14
N ALA A 42 4.36 -9.03 15.42
CA ALA A 42 5.75 -8.99 15.89
C ALA A 42 6.48 -7.70 15.49
N GLY A 43 5.83 -6.78 14.78
CA GLY A 43 6.43 -5.54 14.34
C GLY A 43 7.18 -5.61 13.01
N MET A 44 7.49 -4.44 12.44
CA MET A 44 8.29 -4.28 11.22
C MET A 44 9.60 -5.04 11.35
N ARG A 45 9.83 -6.04 10.49
CA ARG A 45 11.13 -6.70 10.41
C ARG A 45 12.17 -5.70 9.93
N ALA A 46 13.41 -5.83 10.41
CA ALA A 46 14.49 -4.89 10.14
C ALA A 46 14.90 -4.83 8.65
N ASP A 47 14.56 -5.87 7.90
CA ASP A 47 14.99 -6.19 6.54
C ASP A 47 13.86 -6.08 5.49
N SER A 48 12.61 -5.79 5.90
CA SER A 48 11.49 -5.72 4.97
C SER A 48 11.44 -4.39 4.22
N ASP A 49 11.19 -4.47 2.92
CA ASP A 49 10.86 -3.32 2.08
C ASP A 49 9.66 -2.54 2.66
N ILE A 50 9.63 -1.25 2.36
CA ILE A 50 8.57 -0.32 2.78
C ILE A 50 7.63 -0.15 1.59
N ASP A 51 6.49 -0.86 1.64
CA ASP A 51 5.49 -0.78 0.58
C ASP A 51 4.52 0.39 0.80
N VAL A 52 4.48 1.33 -0.14
CA VAL A 52 3.63 2.54 -0.06
C VAL A 52 2.71 2.64 -1.27
N GLY A 53 1.42 2.83 -1.01
CA GLY A 53 0.39 2.99 -2.03
C GLY A 53 -0.11 4.42 -2.06
N ILE A 54 -0.12 5.06 -3.22
CA ILE A 54 -0.65 6.42 -3.37
C ILE A 54 -1.84 6.47 -4.31
N LEU A 55 -2.87 7.19 -3.90
CA LEU A 55 -4.03 7.54 -4.71
C LEU A 55 -3.83 8.95 -5.25
N LEU A 56 -3.86 9.10 -6.57
CA LEU A 56 -3.67 10.39 -7.24
C LEU A 56 -5.01 11.02 -7.64
N ALA A 57 -5.08 12.35 -7.62
CA ALA A 57 -6.23 13.15 -8.05
C ALA A 57 -6.49 13.09 -9.55
N ASP A 58 -5.43 12.96 -10.32
CA ASP A 58 -5.47 12.68 -11.75
C ASP A 58 -4.49 11.52 -12.04
N ASP A 59 -4.94 10.55 -12.82
CA ASP A 59 -4.17 9.37 -13.20
C ASP A 59 -3.46 9.52 -14.57
N THR A 60 -3.41 10.74 -15.09
CA THR A 60 -2.71 11.11 -16.33
C THR A 60 -1.18 11.08 -16.23
N ALA A 61 -0.60 11.06 -15.03
CA ALA A 61 0.85 10.97 -14.85
C ALA A 61 1.40 9.58 -15.25
N PRO A 62 2.57 9.49 -15.90
CA PRO A 62 3.18 8.21 -16.28
C PRO A 62 3.61 7.41 -15.05
N ASP A 63 2.72 6.49 -14.64
CA ASP A 63 2.73 5.54 -13.50
C ASP A 63 4.11 5.28 -12.88
N TYR A 64 5.05 4.77 -13.68
CA TYR A 64 6.32 4.25 -13.14
C TYR A 64 7.35 5.33 -12.79
N ARG A 65 7.55 6.35 -13.64
CA ARG A 65 8.62 7.35 -13.40
C ARG A 65 8.31 8.23 -12.20
N TYR A 66 7.03 8.56 -12.04
CA TYR A 66 6.54 9.31 -10.90
C TYR A 66 6.77 8.54 -9.60
N ALA A 67 6.32 7.28 -9.58
CA ALA A 67 6.48 6.39 -8.43
C ALA A 67 7.93 6.22 -8.01
N VAL A 68 8.84 5.94 -8.96
CA VAL A 68 10.28 5.77 -8.69
C VAL A 68 10.91 7.05 -8.15
N ARG A 69 10.57 8.22 -8.71
CA ARG A 69 11.11 9.49 -8.24
C ARG A 69 10.67 9.80 -6.82
N MET A 70 9.39 9.61 -6.51
CA MET A 70 8.86 9.82 -5.17
C MET A 70 9.43 8.79 -4.17
N ALA A 71 9.59 7.52 -4.56
CA ALA A 71 10.24 6.51 -3.75
C ALA A 71 11.68 6.93 -3.36
N GLY A 72 12.47 7.39 -4.34
CA GLY A 72 13.82 7.89 -4.07
C GLY A 72 13.84 9.14 -3.18
N GLU A 73 12.86 10.04 -3.35
CA GLU A 73 12.70 11.21 -2.48
C GLU A 73 12.39 10.80 -1.04
N ILE A 74 11.48 9.84 -0.84
CA ILE A 74 11.13 9.28 0.47
C ILE A 74 12.38 8.64 1.10
N GLN A 75 13.08 7.78 0.38
CA GLN A 75 14.30 7.13 0.87
C GLN A 75 15.34 8.17 1.32
N SER A 76 15.59 9.18 0.50
CA SER A 76 16.57 10.23 0.78
C SER A 76 16.15 11.11 1.97
N LYS A 77 14.94 11.66 1.96
CA LYS A 77 14.49 12.61 3.00
C LYS A 77 14.26 11.93 4.35
N CYS A 78 13.79 10.69 4.35
CA CYS A 78 13.52 9.94 5.57
C CYS A 78 14.75 9.16 6.06
N HIS A 79 15.90 9.25 5.38
CA HIS A 79 17.14 8.54 5.72
C HIS A 79 16.93 7.04 5.89
N LEU A 80 16.10 6.45 5.02
CA LEU A 80 15.75 5.05 5.10
C LEU A 80 16.91 4.21 4.57
N THR A 81 17.28 3.18 5.33
CA THR A 81 18.25 2.17 4.92
C THR A 81 17.63 1.06 4.07
N ARG A 82 16.32 1.16 3.79
CA ARG A 82 15.52 0.14 3.12
C ARG A 82 14.94 0.65 1.81
N ASP A 83 14.59 -0.29 0.95
CA ASP A 83 13.91 0.01 -0.30
C ASP A 83 12.44 0.40 -0.07
N VAL A 84 11.98 1.37 -0.84
CA VAL A 84 10.60 1.85 -0.83
C VAL A 84 9.96 1.42 -2.15
N ASP A 85 9.04 0.45 -2.10
CA ASP A 85 8.20 0.09 -3.25
C ASP A 85 6.95 0.96 -3.24
N LEU A 86 7.00 2.03 -4.04
CA LEU A 86 5.88 2.95 -4.18
C LEU A 86 5.03 2.59 -5.39
N ARG A 87 3.71 2.47 -5.20
CA ARG A 87 2.75 2.14 -6.25
C ARG A 87 1.59 3.11 -6.33
N VAL A 88 1.28 3.57 -7.55
CA VAL A 88 0.04 4.30 -7.83
C VAL A 88 -1.13 3.32 -7.84
N LEU A 89 -2.19 3.65 -7.09
CA LEU A 89 -3.33 2.76 -6.84
C LEU A 89 -4.43 2.85 -7.91
N ASN A 90 -4.55 3.98 -8.61
CA ASN A 90 -5.68 4.33 -9.48
C ASN A 90 -6.09 3.23 -10.47
N ARG A 91 -5.13 2.46 -11.02
CA ARG A 91 -5.38 1.42 -12.05
C ARG A 91 -4.91 0.03 -11.66
N ARG A 92 -4.67 -0.22 -10.37
CA ARG A 92 -4.15 -1.52 -9.93
C ARG A 92 -5.28 -2.57 -9.89
N PRO A 93 -4.94 -3.87 -10.04
CA PRO A 93 -5.95 -4.92 -9.99
C PRO A 93 -6.74 -4.91 -8.68
N VAL A 94 -8.06 -5.09 -8.76
CA VAL A 94 -8.96 -5.04 -7.60
C VAL A 94 -8.57 -5.96 -6.44
N ARG A 95 -8.00 -7.14 -6.72
CA ARG A 95 -7.49 -8.06 -5.69
C ARG A 95 -6.36 -7.44 -4.88
N PHE A 96 -5.46 -6.71 -5.53
CA PHE A 96 -4.32 -6.03 -4.91
C PHE A 96 -4.81 -4.83 -4.10
N LEU A 97 -5.69 -4.01 -4.68
CA LEU A 97 -6.28 -2.87 -3.98
C LEU A 97 -7.03 -3.29 -2.72
N ASN A 98 -7.86 -4.33 -2.80
CA ASN A 98 -8.57 -4.84 -1.63
C ASN A 98 -7.63 -5.40 -0.54
N GLN A 99 -6.42 -5.87 -0.87
CA GLN A 99 -5.43 -6.24 0.15
C GLN A 99 -4.89 -5.01 0.89
N ILE A 100 -4.56 -3.95 0.15
CA ILE A 100 -4.08 -2.67 0.71
C ILE A 100 -5.15 -2.07 1.62
N LEU A 101 -6.39 -1.94 1.14
CA LEU A 101 -7.46 -1.31 1.92
C LEU A 101 -7.84 -2.11 3.17
N ARG A 102 -7.64 -3.43 3.16
CA ARG A 102 -8.01 -4.29 4.29
C ARG A 102 -6.93 -4.38 5.37
N TYR A 103 -5.66 -4.30 4.99
CA TYR A 103 -4.54 -4.58 5.88
C TYR A 103 -3.50 -3.47 5.96
N GLY A 104 -3.62 -2.45 5.12
CA GLY A 104 -2.76 -1.28 5.14
C GLY A 104 -3.19 -0.26 6.18
N GLU A 105 -2.24 0.59 6.54
CA GLU A 105 -2.41 1.73 7.45
C GLU A 105 -2.49 3.01 6.63
N LEU A 106 -3.44 3.87 6.96
CA LEU A 106 -3.61 5.16 6.29
C LEU A 106 -2.55 6.15 6.81
N VAL A 107 -1.69 6.63 5.91
CA VAL A 107 -0.55 7.50 6.23
C VAL A 107 -0.90 8.98 6.04
N PHE A 108 -1.62 9.28 4.96
CA PHE A 108 -1.93 10.64 4.56
C PHE A 108 -3.28 10.69 3.85
N VAL A 109 -4.03 11.77 4.08
CA VAL A 109 -5.24 12.12 3.36
C VAL A 109 -5.29 13.62 3.13
N ARG A 110 -5.57 14.01 1.89
CA ARG A 110 -5.88 15.37 1.45
C ARG A 110 -7.36 15.54 1.16
N ASP A 111 -7.96 14.58 0.46
CA ASP A 111 -9.38 14.61 0.09
C ASP A 111 -10.08 13.33 0.58
N GLU A 112 -10.71 13.45 1.73
CA GLU A 112 -11.41 12.35 2.41
C GLU A 112 -12.57 11.81 1.57
N LYS A 113 -13.27 12.68 0.84
CA LYS A 113 -14.41 12.28 0.03
C LYS A 113 -13.95 11.40 -1.13
N LYS A 114 -12.93 11.84 -1.88
CA LYS A 114 -12.38 11.04 -2.99
C LYS A 114 -11.75 9.74 -2.51
N ARG A 115 -11.10 9.74 -1.34
CA ARG A 115 -10.59 8.53 -0.70
C ARG A 115 -11.71 7.52 -0.46
N VAL A 116 -12.79 7.94 0.22
CA VAL A 116 -13.94 7.08 0.53
C VAL A 116 -14.64 6.57 -0.74
N GLU A 117 -14.78 7.41 -1.77
CA GLU A 117 -15.32 7.02 -3.07
C GLU A 117 -14.48 5.92 -3.73
N PHE A 118 -13.15 6.08 -3.73
CA PHE A 118 -12.22 5.06 -4.23
C PHE A 118 -12.33 3.75 -3.45
N GLU A 119 -12.28 3.80 -2.11
CA GLU A 119 -12.35 2.61 -1.27
C GLU A 119 -13.66 1.84 -1.44
N THR A 120 -14.77 2.58 -1.49
CA THR A 120 -16.10 2.00 -1.69
C THR A 120 -16.21 1.37 -3.08
N GLY A 121 -15.66 2.01 -4.11
CA GLY A 121 -15.59 1.47 -5.47
C GLY A 121 -14.81 0.16 -5.53
N VAL A 122 -13.60 0.13 -4.96
CA VAL A 122 -12.76 -1.08 -4.87
C VAL A 122 -13.47 -2.19 -4.12
N LEU A 123 -14.10 -1.89 -2.99
CA LEU A 123 -14.81 -2.90 -2.20
C LEU A 123 -15.97 -3.51 -2.98
N LYS A 124 -16.77 -2.68 -3.66
CA LYS A 124 -17.89 -3.14 -4.49
C LYS A 124 -17.39 -4.04 -5.61
N GLU A 125 -16.41 -3.59 -6.39
CA GLU A 125 -15.83 -4.38 -7.48
C GLU A 125 -15.23 -5.68 -6.95
N TYR A 126 -14.52 -5.65 -5.82
CA TYR A 126 -13.96 -6.85 -5.21
C TYR A 126 -15.03 -7.88 -4.86
N LEU A 127 -16.16 -7.45 -4.29
CA LEU A 127 -17.26 -8.33 -3.92
C LEU A 127 -17.89 -8.99 -5.16
N ASP A 128 -18.04 -8.25 -6.25
CA ASP A 128 -18.53 -8.77 -7.53
C ASP A 128 -17.54 -9.77 -8.14
N PHE A 129 -16.23 -9.53 -8.03
CA PHE A 129 -15.18 -10.41 -8.54
C PHE A 129 -14.85 -11.62 -7.63
N LYS A 130 -15.24 -11.56 -6.34
CA LYS A 130 -14.90 -12.58 -5.34
C LYS A 130 -15.27 -14.02 -5.73
N PRO A 131 -16.43 -14.30 -6.35
CA PRO A 131 -16.77 -15.65 -6.80
C PRO A 131 -15.78 -16.17 -7.86
N PHE A 132 -15.39 -15.33 -8.82
CA PHE A 132 -14.43 -15.69 -9.87
C PHE A 132 -13.04 -15.95 -9.30
N LEU A 133 -12.58 -15.12 -8.37
CA LEU A 133 -11.31 -15.32 -7.67
C LEU A 133 -11.28 -16.65 -6.91
N ARG A 134 -12.40 -17.07 -6.30
CA ARG A 134 -12.50 -18.38 -5.62
C ARG A 134 -12.35 -19.55 -6.59
N VAL A 135 -12.94 -19.45 -7.79
CA VAL A 135 -12.80 -20.48 -8.83
C VAL A 135 -11.36 -20.52 -9.32
N TYR A 136 -10.76 -19.37 -9.63
CA TYR A 136 -9.36 -19.27 -10.03
C TYR A 136 -8.41 -19.88 -8.99
N ASP A 137 -8.56 -19.52 -7.71
CA ASP A 137 -7.73 -20.03 -6.61
C ASP A 137 -7.93 -21.55 -6.39
N ARG A 138 -9.11 -22.09 -6.70
CA ARG A 138 -9.36 -23.54 -6.68
C ARG A 138 -8.62 -24.25 -7.82
N MET A 139 -8.69 -23.72 -9.03
CA MET A 139 -8.01 -24.30 -10.20
C MET A 139 -6.49 -24.22 -10.06
N ARG A 140 -5.97 -23.06 -9.60
CA ARG A 140 -4.55 -22.87 -9.32
C ARG A 140 -4.04 -23.87 -8.28
N ARG A 141 -4.79 -24.10 -7.19
CA ARG A 141 -4.45 -25.12 -6.19
C ARG A 141 -4.46 -26.53 -6.76
N ARG A 142 -5.44 -26.88 -7.60
CA ARG A 142 -5.48 -28.18 -8.27
C ARG A 142 -4.22 -28.42 -9.11
N ARG A 143 -3.78 -27.43 -9.90
CA ARG A 143 -2.53 -27.54 -10.68
C ARG A 143 -1.30 -27.74 -9.80
N LEU A 144 -1.22 -27.02 -8.67
CA LEU A 144 -0.09 -27.16 -7.74
C LEU A 144 -0.05 -28.52 -7.03
N ILE A 145 -1.20 -29.12 -6.76
CA ILE A 145 -1.31 -30.40 -6.03
C ILE A 145 -1.19 -31.60 -6.98
N TYR A 146 -1.79 -31.51 -8.17
CA TYR A 146 -1.93 -32.64 -9.08
C TYR A 146 -1.01 -32.59 -10.29
N GLY A 147 -0.35 -31.44 -10.57
CA GLY A 147 0.68 -31.30 -11.59
C GLY A 147 0.32 -31.89 -12.95
N ASP A 148 -0.40 -31.13 -13.78
CA ASP A 148 -0.41 -31.38 -15.24
C ASP A 148 0.83 -30.77 -15.89
#